data_AF-A0A3L7LRR1-F1
#
_entry.id   AF-A0A3L7LRR1-F1
#
_cell.length_a   1.000
_cell.length_b   1.000
_cell.length_c   1.000
_cell.angle_alpha   90.00
_cell.angle_beta   90.00
_cell.angle_gamma   90.00
#
_symmetry.space_group_name_H-M   'P 1'
#
loop_
_entity.id
_entity.type
_entity.pdbx_description
1 polymer ?
#
loop_
_entity_poly.entity_id
_entity_poly.type
_entity_poly.pdbx_seq_one_letter_code
_entity_poly.pdbx_strand_id
1 'polypeptide(L)'
;MTRRRPAGDSATPVKINAAAELSKLQKGLDSLKQQVSNTTADNQLSALNDSALQLASDADTLMTALQPDRTQPQGQLDVLRSPPAAGAMKGTSTVAQSRNSLNARKVPLDSQIERARTISSSATKLSVQIADIRRNTMHSQMALNSGSILSARFWTPVTQPQS
;
A
#
# COMPACT_ATOMS: atom_id res chain seq x y z
N MET A 1 -27.23 28.14 -42.92
CA MET A 1 -26.33 28.42 -41.78
C MET A 1 -26.97 27.86 -40.50
N THR A 2 -26.55 26.70 -40.03
CA THR A 2 -26.84 26.28 -38.64
C THR A 2 -25.65 25.49 -38.10
N ARG A 3 -24.78 26.17 -37.33
CA ARG A 3 -23.78 25.55 -36.45
C ARG A 3 -24.35 25.48 -35.03
N ARG A 4 -24.17 24.36 -34.35
CA ARG A 4 -23.70 24.18 -32.94
C ARG A 4 -24.09 22.77 -32.50
N ARG A 5 -23.14 21.84 -32.48
CA ARG A 5 -22.12 21.54 -31.43
C ARG A 5 -22.65 20.44 -30.50
N PRO A 6 -21.99 19.27 -30.41
CA PRO A 6 -22.33 18.23 -29.46
C PRO A 6 -21.93 18.71 -28.07
N ALA A 7 -22.82 18.57 -27.09
CA ALA A 7 -22.51 18.83 -25.69
C ALA A 7 -22.91 17.60 -24.89
N GLY A 8 -21.92 17.05 -24.19
CA GLY A 8 -22.17 16.13 -23.10
C GLY A 8 -21.67 14.71 -23.31
N ASP A 9 -20.42 14.52 -23.78
CA ASP A 9 -19.60 13.48 -23.16
C ASP A 9 -19.52 13.83 -21.67
N SER A 10 -20.48 13.29 -20.93
CA SER A 10 -20.41 13.19 -19.49
C SER A 10 -19.25 12.24 -19.24
N ALA A 11 -18.04 12.80 -19.17
CA ALA A 11 -16.90 12.15 -18.56
C ALA A 11 -17.36 11.81 -17.15
N THR A 12 -17.89 10.59 -17.01
CA THR A 12 -18.08 9.94 -15.74
C THR A 12 -16.72 10.04 -15.05
N PRO A 13 -16.61 10.75 -13.90
CA PRO A 13 -15.38 10.70 -13.15
C PRO A 13 -15.15 9.22 -12.89
N VAL A 14 -14.03 8.68 -13.38
CA VAL A 14 -13.62 7.31 -13.15
C VAL A 14 -13.62 7.14 -11.64
N LYS A 15 -14.72 6.61 -11.10
CA LYS A 15 -14.82 6.28 -9.69
C LYS A 15 -13.80 5.20 -9.49
N ILE A 16 -12.66 5.56 -8.91
CA ILE A 16 -11.67 4.60 -8.49
C ILE A 16 -12.41 3.60 -7.62
N ASN A 17 -12.50 2.36 -8.09
CA ASN A 17 -13.13 1.30 -7.33
C ASN A 17 -12.15 0.90 -6.23
N ALA A 18 -12.12 1.68 -5.16
CA ALA A 18 -11.20 1.50 -4.06
C ALA A 18 -11.33 0.10 -3.43
N ALA A 19 -12.51 -0.52 -3.46
CA ALA A 19 -12.67 -1.91 -3.01
C ALA A 19 -11.94 -2.92 -3.92
N ALA A 20 -11.98 -2.71 -5.24
CA ALA A 20 -11.25 -3.56 -6.20
C ALA A 20 -9.73 -3.35 -6.09
N GLU A 21 -9.28 -2.10 -5.99
CA GLU A 21 -7.86 -1.78 -5.81
C GLU A 21 -7.33 -2.34 -4.48
N LEU A 22 -8.06 -2.17 -3.38
CA LEU A 22 -7.69 -2.79 -2.09
C LEU A 22 -7.59 -4.31 -2.19
N SER A 23 -8.52 -4.95 -2.88
CA SER A 23 -8.47 -6.42 -3.07
C SER A 23 -7.27 -6.85 -3.91
N LYS A 24 -6.90 -6.06 -4.92
CA LYS A 24 -5.69 -6.29 -5.72
C LYS A 24 -4.42 -6.10 -4.89
N LEU A 25 -4.34 -5.04 -4.10
CA LEU A 25 -3.22 -4.75 -3.20
C LEU A 25 -3.04 -5.85 -2.15
N GLN A 26 -4.15 -6.32 -1.55
CA GLN A 26 -4.15 -7.42 -0.59
C GLN A 26 -3.57 -8.70 -1.21
N LYS A 27 -4.07 -9.09 -2.40
CA LYS A 27 -3.57 -10.27 -3.13
C LYS A 27 -2.09 -10.12 -3.49
N GLY A 28 -1.66 -8.92 -3.88
CA GLY A 28 -0.26 -8.62 -4.14
C GLY A 28 0.61 -8.85 -2.91
N LEU A 29 0.18 -8.34 -1.75
CA LEU A 29 0.89 -8.54 -0.47
C LEU A 29 0.99 -10.03 -0.11
N ASP A 30 -0.12 -10.77 -0.23
CA ASP A 30 -0.14 -12.19 0.14
C ASP A 30 0.72 -13.03 -0.81
N SER A 31 0.67 -12.75 -2.12
CA SER A 31 1.55 -13.38 -3.10
C SER A 31 3.02 -13.09 -2.79
N LEU A 32 3.34 -11.84 -2.42
CA LEU A 32 4.69 -11.44 -2.10
C LEU A 32 5.23 -12.17 -0.86
N LYS A 33 4.41 -12.26 0.21
CA LYS A 33 4.74 -13.05 1.40
C LYS A 33 5.03 -14.50 1.06
N GLN A 34 4.19 -15.12 0.22
CA GLN A 34 4.39 -16.50 -0.21
C GLN A 34 5.70 -16.66 -0.97
N GLN A 35 6.00 -15.76 -1.91
CA GLN A 35 7.25 -15.80 -2.67
C GLN A 35 8.48 -15.63 -1.78
N VAL A 36 8.46 -14.68 -0.84
CA VAL A 36 9.54 -14.46 0.13
C VAL A 36 9.77 -15.69 1.01
N SER A 37 8.71 -16.38 1.44
CA SER A 37 8.85 -17.63 2.20
C SER A 37 9.43 -18.79 1.39
N ASN A 38 9.30 -18.76 0.06
CA ASN A 38 9.71 -19.85 -0.83
C ASN A 38 11.10 -19.62 -1.45
N THR A 39 11.71 -18.45 -1.29
CA THR A 39 13.03 -18.15 -1.87
C THR A 39 14.02 -17.58 -0.87
N THR A 40 15.28 -17.96 -1.07
CA THR A 40 16.45 -17.39 -0.39
C THR A 40 17.47 -16.81 -1.37
N ALA A 41 17.16 -16.83 -2.67
CA ALA A 41 18.06 -16.34 -3.70
C ALA A 41 18.10 -14.81 -3.71
N ASP A 42 19.29 -14.21 -3.57
CA ASP A 42 19.45 -12.76 -3.39
C ASP A 42 18.86 -11.94 -4.55
N ASN A 43 19.05 -12.39 -5.79
CA ASN A 43 18.48 -11.74 -6.98
C ASN A 43 16.94 -11.72 -6.95
N GLN A 44 16.31 -12.83 -6.51
CA GLN A 44 14.86 -12.91 -6.37
C GLN A 44 14.40 -12.05 -5.19
N LEU A 45 15.09 -12.10 -4.06
CA LEU A 45 14.78 -11.26 -2.90
C LEU A 45 14.87 -9.76 -3.22
N SER A 46 15.83 -9.33 -4.04
CA SER A 46 15.89 -7.93 -4.51
C SER A 46 14.63 -7.53 -5.29
N ALA A 47 14.23 -8.34 -6.28
CA ALA A 47 13.02 -8.06 -7.05
C ALA A 47 11.74 -8.08 -6.19
N LEU A 48 11.68 -8.97 -5.18
CA LEU A 48 10.58 -9.02 -4.21
C LEU A 48 10.59 -7.77 -3.31
N ASN A 49 11.75 -7.24 -2.96
CA ASN A 49 11.87 -5.99 -2.19
C ASN A 49 11.30 -4.80 -2.98
N ASP A 50 11.71 -4.66 -4.24
CA ASP A 50 11.21 -3.61 -5.13
C ASP A 50 9.68 -3.71 -5.31
N SER A 51 9.18 -4.94 -5.48
CA SER A 51 7.74 -5.21 -5.54
C SER A 51 7.01 -4.84 -4.24
N ALA A 52 7.63 -5.04 -3.07
CA ALA A 52 7.07 -4.64 -1.78
C ALA A 52 6.95 -3.12 -1.67
N LEU A 53 8.00 -2.40 -2.08
CA LEU A 53 8.04 -0.95 -2.06
C LEU A 53 7.02 -0.35 -3.05
N GLN A 54 6.91 -0.93 -4.24
CA GLN A 54 5.90 -0.53 -5.21
C GLN A 54 4.48 -0.74 -4.65
N LEU A 55 4.22 -1.87 -4.01
CA LEU A 55 2.92 -2.15 -3.40
C LEU A 55 2.55 -1.15 -2.29
N ALA A 56 3.54 -0.74 -1.48
CA ALA A 56 3.34 0.31 -0.47
C ALA A 56 3.01 1.66 -1.13
N SER A 57 3.75 2.03 -2.19
CA SER A 57 3.51 3.25 -2.97
C SER A 57 2.12 3.27 -3.64
N ASP A 58 1.69 2.14 -4.20
CA ASP A 58 0.35 2.02 -4.81
C ASP A 58 -0.75 2.20 -3.76
N ALA A 59 -0.56 1.65 -2.56
CA ALA A 59 -1.48 1.82 -1.44
C ALA A 59 -1.54 3.28 -0.96
N ASP A 60 -0.41 3.98 -0.87
CA ASP A 60 -0.35 5.40 -0.49
C ASP A 60 -0.96 6.31 -1.57
N THR A 61 -0.77 5.96 -2.85
CA THR A 61 -1.41 6.64 -3.99
C THR A 61 -2.92 6.49 -3.92
N LEU A 62 -3.40 5.27 -3.63
CA LEU A 62 -4.83 5.01 -3.43
C LEU A 62 -5.38 5.86 -2.27
N MET A 63 -4.69 5.90 -1.12
CA MET A 63 -5.08 6.75 0.01
C MET A 63 -5.20 8.23 -0.37
N THR A 64 -4.24 8.75 -1.12
CA THR A 64 -4.22 10.14 -1.59
C THR A 64 -5.39 10.42 -2.55
N ALA A 65 -5.71 9.47 -3.42
CA ALA A 65 -6.83 9.58 -4.35
C ALA A 65 -8.20 9.52 -3.66
N LEU A 66 -8.31 8.84 -2.52
CA LEU A 66 -9.52 8.78 -1.66
C LEU A 66 -9.71 10.01 -0.76
N GLN A 67 -8.70 10.87 -0.64
CA GLN A 67 -8.70 12.06 0.21
C GLN A 67 -9.72 13.16 -0.21
N PRO A 68 -9.89 13.51 -1.51
CA PRO A 68 -10.94 14.46 -1.92
C PRO A 68 -12.35 13.98 -1.56
N ASP A 69 -12.61 12.67 -1.67
CA ASP A 69 -13.90 12.04 -1.31
C ASP A 69 -14.20 12.12 0.21
N ARG A 70 -13.16 12.23 1.06
CA ARG A 70 -13.32 12.55 2.50
C ARG A 70 -13.77 14.00 2.73
N THR A 71 -13.19 14.94 1.98
CA THR A 71 -13.33 16.38 2.26
C THR A 71 -14.64 16.97 1.77
N GLN A 72 -15.20 16.45 0.67
CA GLN A 72 -16.46 16.93 0.11
C GLN A 72 -17.66 16.82 1.08
N PRO A 73 -17.89 15.69 1.79
CA PRO A 73 -18.95 15.61 2.80
C PRO A 73 -18.65 16.44 4.07
N GLN A 74 -17.39 16.74 4.39
CA GLN A 74 -17.05 17.65 5.50
C GLN A 74 -17.46 19.10 5.21
N GLY A 75 -17.20 19.60 4.00
CA GLY A 75 -17.62 20.95 3.60
C GLY A 75 -19.14 21.12 3.61
N GLN A 76 -19.88 20.09 3.20
CA GLN A 76 -21.34 20.09 3.29
C GLN A 76 -21.83 20.08 4.75
N LEU A 77 -21.20 19.31 5.64
CA LEU A 77 -21.50 19.32 7.07
C LEU A 77 -21.23 20.68 7.73
N ASP A 78 -20.22 21.42 7.28
CA ASP A 78 -19.85 22.72 7.85
C ASP A 78 -20.83 23.82 7.45
N VAL A 79 -21.26 23.84 6.19
CA VAL A 79 -22.35 24.72 5.72
C VAL A 79 -23.65 24.46 6.49
N LEU A 80 -23.95 23.18 6.78
CA LEU A 80 -25.11 22.75 7.57
C LEU A 80 -24.98 23.01 9.08
N ARG A 81 -23.79 23.41 9.58
CA ARG A 81 -23.54 23.70 11.01
C ARG A 81 -23.77 25.18 11.37
N SER A 82 -24.07 26.04 10.38
CA SER A 82 -24.48 27.42 10.65
C SER A 82 -25.74 27.43 11.53
N PRO A 83 -25.75 28.13 12.69
CA PRO A 83 -26.85 28.05 13.65
C PRO A 83 -28.16 28.44 12.98
N PRO A 84 -29.23 27.65 13.10
CA PRO A 84 -30.54 28.10 12.64
C PRO A 84 -30.92 29.30 13.50
N ALA A 85 -31.23 30.43 12.87
CA ALA A 85 -31.88 31.55 13.53
C ALA A 85 -33.05 31.01 14.37
N ALA A 86 -33.10 31.43 15.63
CA ALA A 86 -34.06 30.95 16.63
C ALA A 86 -35.48 30.99 16.06
N GLY A 87 -36.08 29.82 15.78
CA GLY A 87 -37.46 29.69 15.29
C GLY A 87 -37.76 28.53 14.36
N ALA A 88 -36.77 27.86 13.75
CA ALA A 88 -37.03 26.81 12.75
C ALA A 88 -37.23 25.39 13.34
N MET A 89 -38.25 25.18 14.18
CA MET A 89 -38.76 23.84 14.52
C MET A 89 -39.56 23.26 13.33
N LYS A 90 -38.87 22.90 12.24
CA LYS A 90 -39.38 22.05 11.14
C LYS A 90 -38.29 21.47 10.24
N GLY A 91 -37.04 21.96 10.34
CA GLY A 91 -35.90 21.52 9.51
C GLY A 91 -34.96 20.47 10.14
N THR A 92 -35.22 19.98 11.36
CA THR A 92 -34.31 19.09 12.10
C THR A 92 -34.25 17.66 11.54
N SER A 93 -35.34 17.16 10.93
CA SER A 93 -35.37 15.80 10.36
C SER A 93 -34.55 15.68 9.08
N THR A 94 -34.62 16.67 8.18
CA THR A 94 -33.85 16.69 6.92
C THR A 94 -32.36 16.84 7.17
N VAL A 95 -31.95 17.62 8.17
CA VAL A 95 -30.55 17.74 8.59
C VAL A 95 -30.04 16.46 9.25
N ALA A 96 -30.86 15.79 10.06
CA ALA A 96 -30.52 14.49 10.64
C ALA A 96 -30.40 13.39 9.56
N GLN A 97 -31.30 13.37 8.57
CA GLN A 97 -31.22 12.47 7.41
C GLN A 97 -30.00 12.76 6.53
N SER A 98 -29.67 14.05 6.32
CA SER A 98 -28.46 14.46 5.62
C SER A 98 -27.21 14.00 6.38
N ARG A 99 -27.16 14.20 7.69
CA ARG A 99 -26.06 13.69 8.54
C ARG A 99 -25.95 12.17 8.47
N ASN A 100 -27.05 11.43 8.57
CA ASN A 100 -27.04 9.97 8.52
C ASN A 100 -26.57 9.43 7.15
N SER A 101 -27.07 10.01 6.05
CA SER A 101 -26.65 9.62 4.70
C SER A 101 -25.18 9.97 4.42
N LEU A 102 -24.66 11.07 4.97
CA LEU A 102 -23.24 11.42 4.90
C LEU A 102 -22.38 10.48 5.76
N ASN A 103 -22.83 10.13 6.97
CA ASN A 103 -22.12 9.17 7.83
C ASN A 103 -22.07 7.77 7.20
N ALA A 104 -23.17 7.33 6.58
CA ALA A 104 -23.25 6.08 5.85
C ALA A 104 -22.27 6.01 4.67
N ARG A 105 -21.91 7.15 4.06
CA ARG A 105 -20.89 7.23 3.00
C ARG A 105 -19.46 7.33 3.54
N LYS A 106 -19.28 7.99 4.68
CA LYS A 106 -17.98 8.20 5.33
C LYS A 106 -17.41 6.91 5.94
N VAL A 107 -18.20 6.17 6.71
CA VAL A 107 -17.75 4.93 7.38
C VAL A 107 -17.06 3.94 6.43
N PRO A 108 -17.64 3.56 5.26
CA PRO A 108 -16.98 2.63 4.36
C PRO A 108 -15.72 3.23 3.72
N LEU A 109 -15.69 4.53 3.43
CA LEU A 109 -14.51 5.21 2.89
C LEU A 109 -13.35 5.25 3.91
N ASP A 110 -13.67 5.55 5.16
CA ASP A 110 -12.73 5.52 6.28
C ASP A 110 -12.13 4.12 6.46
N SER A 111 -12.98 3.09 6.40
CA SER A 111 -12.54 1.69 6.48
C SER A 111 -11.64 1.28 5.31
N GLN A 112 -11.83 1.88 4.13
CA GLN A 112 -11.04 1.58 2.94
C GLN A 112 -9.65 2.22 3.05
N ILE A 113 -9.59 3.47 3.52
CA ILE A 113 -8.32 4.17 3.78
C ILE A 113 -7.51 3.43 4.87
N GLU A 114 -8.16 2.98 5.94
CA GLU A 114 -7.46 2.25 7.00
C GLU A 114 -6.92 0.89 6.53
N ARG A 115 -7.66 0.21 5.65
CA ARG A 115 -7.19 -1.01 4.99
C ARG A 115 -5.98 -0.73 4.10
N ALA A 116 -6.01 0.32 3.28
CA ALA A 116 -4.87 0.70 2.44
C ALA A 116 -3.63 1.00 3.30
N ARG A 117 -3.80 1.76 4.39
CA ARG A 117 -2.72 2.06 5.35
C ARG A 117 -2.12 0.79 5.96
N THR A 118 -2.98 -0.16 6.35
CA THR A 118 -2.53 -1.44 6.91
C THR A 118 -1.73 -2.25 5.89
N ILE A 119 -2.16 -2.25 4.62
CA ILE A 119 -1.44 -2.91 3.52
C ILE A 119 -0.08 -2.23 3.30
N SER A 120 -0.03 -0.90 3.20
CA SER A 120 1.20 -0.12 3.04
C SER A 120 2.21 -0.40 4.17
N SER A 121 1.75 -0.37 5.43
CA SER A 121 2.58 -0.72 6.59
C SER A 121 3.10 -2.16 6.54
N SER A 122 2.25 -3.10 6.13
CA SER A 122 2.62 -4.51 6.02
C SER A 122 3.63 -4.76 4.89
N ALA A 123 3.47 -4.08 3.75
CA ALA A 123 4.41 -4.14 2.62
C ALA A 123 5.77 -3.55 3.01
N THR A 124 5.78 -2.42 3.72
CA THR A 124 7.01 -1.81 4.26
C THR A 124 7.72 -2.75 5.24
N LYS A 125 6.98 -3.35 6.18
CA LYS A 125 7.54 -4.36 7.10
C LYS A 125 8.12 -5.56 6.36
N LEU A 126 7.45 -6.02 5.29
CA LEU A 126 7.94 -7.11 4.47
C LEU A 126 9.24 -6.72 3.75
N SER A 127 9.33 -5.49 3.21
CA SER A 127 10.57 -4.96 2.64
C SER A 127 11.75 -5.02 3.63
N VAL A 128 11.53 -4.61 4.88
CA VAL A 128 12.55 -4.72 5.93
C VAL A 128 12.96 -6.17 6.19
N GLN A 129 11.99 -7.09 6.31
CA GLN A 129 12.28 -8.52 6.52
C GLN A 129 13.07 -9.12 5.35
N ILE A 130 12.74 -8.75 4.11
CA ILE A 130 13.48 -9.18 2.93
C ILE A 130 14.94 -8.71 3.00
N ALA A 131 15.19 -7.46 3.39
CA ALA A 131 16.54 -6.92 3.54
C ALA A 131 17.34 -7.69 4.61
N ASP A 132 16.71 -8.06 5.72
CA ASP A 132 17.33 -8.88 6.76
C ASP A 132 17.69 -10.28 6.26
N ILE A 133 16.78 -10.93 5.52
CA ILE A 133 17.03 -12.25 4.92
C ILE A 133 18.22 -12.17 3.96
N ARG A 134 18.25 -11.16 3.06
CA ARG A 134 19.36 -10.94 2.12
C ARG A 134 20.69 -10.77 2.83
N ARG A 135 20.72 -9.99 3.91
CA ARG A 135 21.93 -9.84 4.72
C ARG A 135 22.35 -11.19 5.30
N ASN A 136 21.41 -11.94 5.87
CA ASN A 136 21.72 -13.23 6.48
C ASN A 136 22.20 -14.28 5.46
N THR A 137 21.64 -14.29 4.24
CA THR A 137 22.11 -15.18 3.17
C THR A 137 23.51 -14.78 2.70
N MET A 138 23.81 -13.48 2.61
CA MET A 138 25.14 -13.00 2.26
C MET A 138 26.18 -13.37 3.33
N HIS A 139 25.86 -13.17 4.61
CA HIS A 139 26.71 -13.58 5.74
C HIS A 139 26.94 -15.10 5.75
N SER A 140 25.89 -15.90 5.51
CA SER A 140 26.01 -17.36 5.45
C SER A 140 26.87 -17.80 4.26
N GLN A 141 26.68 -17.20 3.09
CA GLN A 141 27.51 -17.46 1.91
C GLN A 141 28.96 -17.06 2.15
N MET A 142 29.22 -15.94 2.83
CA MET A 142 30.58 -15.58 3.24
C MET A 142 31.19 -16.64 4.14
N ALA A 143 30.50 -17.09 5.19
CA ALA A 143 31.02 -18.12 6.09
C ALA A 143 31.27 -19.47 5.40
N LEU A 144 30.40 -19.85 4.46
CA LEU A 144 30.50 -21.12 3.71
C LEU A 144 31.55 -21.05 2.59
N ASN A 145 31.62 -19.94 1.86
CA ASN A 145 32.57 -19.72 0.77
C ASN A 145 33.97 -19.36 1.31
N SER A 146 34.05 -18.67 2.46
CA SER A 146 35.29 -18.53 3.24
C SER A 146 35.72 -19.84 3.91
N GLY A 147 35.16 -20.98 3.48
CA GLY A 147 35.60 -22.29 3.90
C GLY A 147 37.13 -22.31 3.93
N SER A 148 37.68 -22.51 5.12
CA SER A 148 39.12 -22.63 5.30
C SER A 148 39.98 -21.42 4.90
N ILE A 149 39.78 -20.22 5.47
CA ILE A 149 40.90 -19.25 5.62
C ILE A 149 41.47 -19.29 7.05
N LEU A 150 40.61 -19.60 8.02
CA LEU A 150 40.98 -19.83 9.43
C LEU A 150 41.17 -21.32 9.76
N SER A 151 40.97 -22.23 8.80
CA SER A 151 41.25 -23.63 9.08
C SER A 151 42.77 -23.87 9.01
N ALA A 152 43.27 -24.73 9.88
CA ALA A 152 44.69 -25.10 9.91
C ALA A 152 45.17 -25.66 8.56
N ARG A 153 44.26 -26.21 7.74
CA ARG A 153 44.57 -26.77 6.42
C ARG A 153 44.93 -25.71 5.38
N PHE A 154 44.46 -24.48 5.55
CA PHE A 154 44.79 -23.35 4.66
C PHE A 154 46.24 -22.88 4.85
N TRP A 155 46.72 -22.90 6.09
CA TRP A 155 48.07 -22.48 6.45
C TRP A 155 49.11 -23.61 6.34
N THR A 156 48.71 -24.85 6.01
CA THR A 156 49.68 -25.93 5.77
C THR A 156 50.48 -25.63 4.51
N PRO A 157 51.83 -25.58 4.59
CA PRO A 157 52.65 -25.40 3.41
C PRO A 157 52.43 -26.57 2.44
N VAL A 158 52.15 -26.26 1.18
CA VAL A 158 52.16 -27.23 0.09
C VAL A 158 53.62 -27.62 -0.14
N THR A 159 54.09 -28.62 0.59
CA THR A 159 55.32 -29.32 0.25
C THR A 159 54.95 -30.37 -0.79
N GLN A 160 54.92 -29.98 -2.06
CA GLN A 160 54.99 -30.95 -3.16
C GLN A 160 56.45 -31.42 -3.24
N PRO A 161 56.77 -32.69 -2.94
CA PRO A 161 58.08 -33.22 -3.29
C PRO A 161 58.13 -33.29 -4.81
N GLN A 162 58.97 -32.45 -5.40
CA GLN A 162 59.31 -32.53 -6.81
C GLN A 162 60.56 -33.42 -6.88
N SER A 163 60.38 -34.54 -7.59
CA SER A 163 61.30 -35.67 -7.73
C SER A 163 62.70 -35.28 -8.20
#